data_AF-A0A1I5RPP6-F1
#
_entry.id   AF-A0A1I5RPP6-F1
#
_cell.length_a   1.000
_cell.length_b   1.000
_cell.length_c   1.000
_cell.angle_alpha   90.00
_cell.angle_beta   90.00
_cell.angle_gamma   90.00
#
_symmetry.space_group_name_H-M   'P 1'
#
loop_
_entity.id
_entity.type
_entity.pdbx_description
1 polymer ?
#
loop_
_entity_poly.entity_id
_entity_poly.type
_entity_poly.pdbx_seq_one_letter_code
_entity_poly.pdbx_strand_id
1 'polypeptide(L)'
;MNDDVMRIPDLVKECARYYEVDDQEAAHTLHELIKELSLEYSVRQGKVALPSHIFWVGRVDGPQQSIRTYKLFFEGLVEYLDLLSDPLSSVEKYSIRSYCESDSSAKNIPVNLIYLSRIALGEWALNAGIEPPTYILEGSSAKRAKKNEEEPTLKENELATVSRITNGLFDLIKAIDKSHSEVPLTKQDKDRLREIKRGLALLNNPPRTNFDRYSTVILLAKDAGVEMRCDPKTLRRYMRPKSNDND
;
A
#
# COMPACT_ATOMS: atom_id res chain seq x y z
N MET A 1 -12.54 12.39 23.38
CA MET A 1 -13.01 12.00 22.03
C MET A 1 -12.25 10.75 21.68
N ASN A 2 -12.91 9.68 21.23
CA ASN A 2 -12.20 8.46 20.85
C ASN A 2 -11.48 8.79 19.53
N ASP A 3 -10.15 8.84 19.51
CA ASP A 3 -9.36 9.33 18.36
C ASP A 3 -9.51 8.46 17.10
N ASP A 4 -10.39 7.46 17.15
CA ASP A 4 -10.75 6.53 16.10
C ASP A 4 -11.97 6.97 15.27
N VAL A 5 -12.82 7.84 15.82
CA VAL A 5 -14.04 8.30 15.15
C VAL A 5 -13.75 9.59 14.40
N MET A 6 -13.91 9.57 13.09
CA MET A 6 -13.64 10.71 12.21
C MET A 6 -14.64 10.79 11.07
N ARG A 7 -14.69 11.94 10.38
CA ARG A 7 -15.50 12.08 9.17
C ARG A 7 -14.74 11.52 7.98
N ILE A 8 -15.44 11.16 6.92
CA ILE A 8 -14.80 10.68 5.68
C ILE A 8 -13.75 11.68 5.14
N PRO A 9 -14.01 13.00 5.06
CA PRO A 9 -13.00 13.94 4.57
C PRO A 9 -11.78 14.05 5.50
N ASP A 10 -11.98 13.86 6.81
CA ASP A 10 -10.90 13.88 7.79
C ASP A 10 -10.02 12.63 7.66
N LEU A 11 -10.61 11.48 7.29
CA LEU A 11 -9.86 10.25 7.01
C LEU A 11 -8.83 10.45 5.90
N VAL A 12 -9.22 11.11 4.81
CA VAL A 12 -8.32 11.41 3.68
C VAL A 12 -7.16 12.30 4.13
N LYS A 13 -7.47 13.39 4.85
CA LYS A 13 -6.45 14.34 5.33
C LYS A 13 -5.48 13.72 6.32
N GLU A 14 -5.97 12.89 7.24
CA GLU A 14 -5.12 12.21 8.20
C GLU A 14 -4.30 11.09 7.55
N CYS A 15 -4.82 10.44 6.51
CA CYS A 15 -4.05 9.50 5.68
C CYS A 15 -2.92 10.22 4.93
N ALA A 16 -3.21 11.35 4.29
CA ALA A 16 -2.23 12.19 3.60
C ALA A 16 -1.11 12.63 4.56
N ARG A 17 -1.48 13.13 5.74
CA ARG A 17 -0.55 13.48 6.82
C ARG A 17 0.26 12.30 7.32
N TYR A 18 -0.30 11.09 7.35
CA TYR A 18 0.40 9.91 7.82
C TYR A 18 1.51 9.50 6.87
N TYR A 19 1.24 9.53 5.56
CA TYR A 19 2.17 9.11 4.52
C TYR A 19 3.04 10.25 3.94
N GLU A 20 2.84 11.49 4.39
CA GLU A 20 3.50 12.70 3.87
C GLU A 20 3.27 12.90 2.35
N VAL A 21 2.07 12.55 1.90
CA VAL A 21 1.62 12.71 0.51
C VAL A 21 0.55 13.79 0.41
N ASP A 22 0.14 14.14 -0.81
CA ASP A 22 -0.99 15.04 -1.01
C ASP A 22 -2.35 14.34 -0.81
N ASP A 23 -3.42 15.13 -0.74
CA ASP A 23 -4.78 14.62 -0.53
C ASP A 23 -5.25 13.73 -1.69
N GLN A 24 -4.70 13.87 -2.91
CA GLN A 24 -5.10 13.11 -4.09
C GLN A 24 -4.54 11.69 -4.04
N GLU A 25 -3.25 11.54 -3.75
CA GLU A 25 -2.60 10.25 -3.56
C GLU A 25 -3.20 9.48 -2.36
N ALA A 26 -3.51 10.20 -1.28
CA ALA A 26 -4.19 9.61 -0.14
C ALA A 26 -5.63 9.15 -0.47
N ALA A 27 -6.37 9.96 -1.23
CA ALA A 27 -7.71 9.60 -1.70
C ALA A 27 -7.68 8.37 -2.62
N HIS A 28 -6.70 8.29 -3.53
CA HIS A 28 -6.50 7.14 -4.40
C HIS A 28 -6.22 5.86 -3.61
N THR A 29 -5.36 5.94 -2.59
CA THR A 29 -5.04 4.79 -1.72
C THR A 29 -6.30 4.27 -1.00
N LEU A 30 -7.11 5.18 -0.45
CA LEU A 30 -8.36 4.84 0.21
C LEU A 30 -9.43 4.34 -0.78
N HIS A 31 -9.45 4.89 -1.99
CA HIS A 31 -10.34 4.45 -3.07
C HIS A 31 -10.10 2.97 -3.39
N GLU A 32 -8.85 2.56 -3.60
CA GLU A 32 -8.53 1.17 -3.91
C GLU A 32 -8.95 0.22 -2.77
N LEU A 33 -8.73 0.59 -1.51
CA LEU A 33 -9.22 -0.19 -0.37
C LEU A 33 -10.74 -0.36 -0.39
N ILE A 34 -11.49 0.73 -0.53
CA ILE A 34 -12.97 0.67 -0.52
C ILE A 34 -13.48 -0.10 -1.74
N LYS A 35 -12.79 -0.02 -2.88
CA LYS A 35 -13.11 -0.77 -4.09
C LYS A 35 -12.89 -2.27 -3.91
N GLU A 36 -11.79 -2.69 -3.29
CA GLU A 36 -11.58 -4.11 -2.94
C GLU A 36 -12.63 -4.62 -1.96
N LEU A 37 -12.97 -3.83 -0.94
CA LEU A 37 -14.06 -4.14 -0.01
C LEU A 37 -15.42 -4.24 -0.72
N SER A 38 -15.68 -3.37 -1.69
CA SER A 38 -16.89 -3.42 -2.52
C SER A 38 -16.94 -4.69 -3.37
N LEU A 39 -15.82 -5.10 -3.96
CA LEU A 39 -15.73 -6.35 -4.71
C LEU A 39 -16.00 -7.57 -3.81
N GLU A 40 -15.42 -7.60 -2.61
CA GLU A 40 -15.62 -8.73 -1.69
C GLU A 40 -17.04 -8.75 -1.11
N TYR A 41 -17.52 -7.65 -0.54
CA TYR A 41 -18.79 -7.65 0.17
C TYR A 41 -19.99 -7.38 -0.73
N SER A 42 -19.94 -6.39 -1.62
CA SER A 42 -21.07 -6.07 -2.49
C SER A 42 -21.18 -7.06 -3.63
N VAL A 43 -20.11 -7.29 -4.40
CA VAL A 43 -20.19 -8.11 -5.62
C VAL A 43 -20.25 -9.61 -5.30
N ARG A 44 -19.38 -10.13 -4.42
CA ARG A 44 -19.37 -11.58 -4.12
C ARG A 44 -20.42 -11.99 -3.10
N GLN A 45 -20.69 -11.16 -2.09
CA GLN A 45 -21.62 -11.51 -1.01
C GLN A 45 -23.00 -10.82 -1.10
N GLY A 46 -23.21 -9.94 -2.08
CA GLY A 46 -24.50 -9.24 -2.28
C GLY A 46 -24.81 -8.15 -1.24
N LYS A 47 -23.84 -7.76 -0.41
CA LYS A 47 -24.01 -6.74 0.65
C LYS A 47 -23.73 -5.35 0.09
N VAL A 48 -24.76 -4.75 -0.51
CA VAL A 48 -24.64 -3.47 -1.23
C VAL A 48 -24.46 -2.25 -0.30
N ALA A 49 -24.93 -2.36 0.94
CA ALA A 49 -24.85 -1.28 1.92
C ALA A 49 -23.60 -1.39 2.80
N LEU A 50 -23.01 -0.24 3.12
CA LEU A 50 -21.94 -0.14 4.11
C LEU A 50 -22.48 -0.50 5.50
N PRO A 51 -21.69 -1.21 6.31
CA PRO A 51 -22.10 -1.60 7.66
C PRO A 51 -22.22 -0.38 8.59
N SER A 52 -23.38 -0.25 9.24
CA SER A 52 -23.74 0.92 10.08
C SER A 52 -22.91 1.07 11.36
N HIS A 53 -22.26 0.00 11.82
CA HIS A 53 -21.34 0.04 12.96
C HIS A 53 -19.94 0.55 12.57
N ILE A 54 -19.64 0.62 11.26
CA ILE A 54 -18.38 1.15 10.73
C ILE A 54 -18.60 2.54 10.14
N PHE A 55 -19.66 2.73 9.36
CA PHE A 55 -20.01 4.00 8.70
C PHE A 55 -21.41 4.43 9.10
N TRP A 56 -21.59 5.67 9.54
CA TRP A 56 -22.91 6.15 9.93
C TRP A 56 -23.08 7.66 9.71
N VAL A 57 -24.34 8.08 9.62
CA VAL A 57 -24.70 9.50 9.60
C VAL A 57 -24.73 10.01 11.02
N GLY A 58 -23.96 11.07 11.29
CA GLY A 58 -23.90 11.72 12.59
C GLY A 58 -25.12 12.59 12.90
N ARG A 59 -25.28 12.96 14.16
CA ARG A 59 -26.26 13.97 14.58
C ARG A 59 -25.74 15.37 14.24
N VAL A 60 -26.66 16.34 14.25
CA VAL A 60 -26.33 17.74 13.95
C VAL A 60 -25.30 18.30 14.92
N ASP A 61 -25.30 17.81 16.16
CA ASP A 61 -24.46 18.25 17.27
C ASP A 61 -23.19 17.41 17.48
N GLY A 62 -22.97 16.33 16.72
CA GLY A 62 -21.79 15.52 16.95
C GLY A 62 -21.69 14.18 16.20
N PRO A 63 -20.65 13.39 16.52
CA PRO A 63 -20.37 12.11 15.87
C PRO A 63 -21.33 10.99 16.28
N GLN A 64 -22.22 11.21 17.24
CA GLN A 64 -23.20 10.20 17.65
C GLN A 64 -24.09 9.82 16.46
N GLN A 65 -24.45 8.55 16.37
CA GLN A 65 -25.33 8.07 15.31
C GLN A 65 -26.67 8.80 15.32
N SER A 66 -27.13 9.19 14.14
CA SER A 66 -28.44 9.77 13.92
C SER A 66 -29.55 8.87 14.48
N ILE A 67 -30.61 9.48 15.01
CA ILE A 67 -31.83 8.77 15.44
C ILE A 67 -32.49 8.06 14.24
N ARG A 68 -32.40 8.66 13.05
CA ARG A 68 -32.85 8.02 11.81
C ARG A 68 -31.81 7.04 11.32
N THR A 69 -32.27 5.87 10.89
CA THR A 69 -31.43 4.82 10.31
C THR A 69 -31.20 5.10 8.83
N TYR A 70 -29.93 5.30 8.47
CA TYR A 70 -29.49 5.49 7.10
C TYR A 70 -28.68 4.29 6.62
N LYS A 71 -28.99 3.82 5.41
CA LYS A 71 -28.17 2.90 4.63
C LYS A 71 -27.32 3.71 3.66
N LEU A 72 -26.01 3.69 3.89
CA LEU A 72 -25.00 4.21 2.98
C LEU A 72 -24.60 3.11 2.01
N PHE A 73 -24.25 3.43 0.77
CA PHE A 73 -23.89 2.45 -0.25
C PHE A 73 -22.43 2.60 -0.66
N PHE A 74 -21.80 1.49 -1.06
CA PHE A 74 -20.41 1.50 -1.53
C PHE A 74 -20.19 2.46 -2.70
N GLU A 75 -21.10 2.45 -3.68
CA GLU A 75 -21.02 3.25 -4.91
C GLU A 75 -20.72 4.73 -4.63
N GLY A 76 -21.48 5.36 -3.73
CA GLY A 76 -21.26 6.78 -3.44
C GLY A 76 -19.98 7.08 -2.66
N LEU A 77 -19.43 6.12 -1.91
CA LEU A 77 -18.13 6.29 -1.26
C LEU A 77 -16.98 6.12 -2.25
N VAL A 78 -17.09 5.15 -3.15
CA VAL A 78 -16.13 4.91 -4.23
C VAL A 78 -16.07 6.13 -5.15
N GLU A 79 -17.21 6.62 -5.63
CA GLU A 79 -17.28 7.83 -6.47
C GLU A 79 -16.68 9.06 -5.77
N TYR A 80 -16.96 9.23 -4.47
CA TYR A 80 -16.40 10.36 -3.71
C TYR A 80 -14.87 10.35 -3.66
N LEU A 81 -14.28 9.18 -3.39
CA LEU A 81 -12.83 9.05 -3.29
C LEU A 81 -12.15 9.13 -4.67
N ASP A 82 -12.78 8.58 -5.71
CA ASP A 82 -12.33 8.71 -7.10
C ASP A 82 -12.28 10.19 -7.53
N LEU A 83 -13.35 10.95 -7.26
CA LEU A 83 -13.40 12.39 -7.53
C LEU A 83 -12.36 13.19 -6.73
N LEU A 84 -12.03 12.80 -5.50
CA LEU A 84 -10.97 13.46 -4.73
C LEU A 84 -9.57 13.15 -5.27
N SER A 85 -9.40 11.98 -5.89
CA SER A 85 -8.12 11.61 -6.50
C SER A 85 -7.88 12.33 -7.84
N ASP A 86 -8.93 12.87 -8.47
CA ASP A 86 -8.82 13.64 -9.70
C ASP A 86 -8.46 15.12 -9.42
N PRO A 87 -7.29 15.61 -9.89
CA PRO A 87 -6.86 16.99 -9.67
C PRO A 87 -7.76 18.06 -10.31
N LEU A 88 -8.63 17.70 -11.24
CA LEU A 88 -9.52 18.63 -11.94
C LEU A 88 -10.91 18.74 -11.31
N SER A 89 -11.21 17.92 -10.30
CA SER A 89 -12.55 17.78 -9.73
C SER A 89 -12.78 18.70 -8.53
N SER A 90 -13.93 19.39 -8.49
CA SER A 90 -14.36 20.20 -7.34
C SER A 90 -15.31 19.40 -6.44
N VAL A 91 -14.90 19.10 -5.21
CA VAL A 91 -15.62 18.15 -4.32
C VAL A 91 -16.29 18.85 -3.12
N GLU A 92 -16.22 20.19 -3.02
CA GLU A 92 -16.62 20.96 -1.83
C GLU A 92 -18.07 20.74 -1.33
N LYS A 93 -18.96 20.17 -2.17
CA LYS A 93 -20.37 19.91 -1.83
C LYS A 93 -20.85 18.49 -2.15
N TYR A 94 -19.93 17.53 -2.27
CA TYR A 94 -20.31 16.17 -2.60
C TYR A 94 -21.22 15.55 -1.51
N SER A 95 -22.24 14.84 -1.96
CA SER A 95 -23.22 14.18 -1.09
C SER A 95 -23.43 12.76 -1.56
N ILE A 96 -23.42 11.82 -0.62
CA ILE A 96 -23.62 10.40 -0.90
C ILE A 96 -25.11 10.11 -0.91
N ARG A 97 -25.61 9.57 -2.02
CA ARG A 97 -26.98 9.07 -2.12
C ARG A 97 -27.14 7.90 -1.16
N SER A 98 -28.10 8.01 -0.27
CA SER A 98 -28.35 7.10 0.85
C SER A 98 -29.84 6.76 0.93
N TYR A 99 -30.19 5.67 1.62
CA TYR A 99 -31.58 5.33 1.90
C TYR A 99 -31.91 5.53 3.38
N CYS A 100 -32.90 6.37 3.69
CA CYS A 100 -33.41 6.55 5.04
C CYS A 100 -34.51 5.51 5.28
N GLU A 101 -34.28 4.56 6.19
CA GLU A 101 -35.28 3.53 6.49
C GLU A 101 -36.50 4.13 7.19
N SER A 102 -36.28 5.08 8.10
CA SER A 102 -37.35 5.75 8.86
C SER A 102 -38.34 6.50 7.96
N ASP A 103 -37.84 7.11 6.88
CA ASP A 103 -38.67 7.87 5.94
C ASP A 103 -38.99 7.07 4.66
N SER A 104 -38.54 5.82 4.57
CA SER A 104 -38.61 4.96 3.39
C SER A 104 -38.26 5.66 2.07
N SER A 105 -37.26 6.55 2.09
CA SER A 105 -36.94 7.42 0.95
C SER A 105 -35.44 7.62 0.77
N ALA A 106 -35.04 7.88 -0.49
CA ALA A 106 -33.68 8.25 -0.82
C ALA A 106 -33.37 9.67 -0.33
N LYS A 107 -32.18 9.88 0.24
CA LYS A 107 -31.67 11.15 0.75
C LYS A 107 -30.21 11.32 0.31
N ASN A 108 -29.84 12.53 -0.08
CA ASN A 108 -28.44 12.87 -0.32
C ASN A 108 -27.84 13.40 0.97
N ILE A 109 -26.84 12.71 1.51
CA ILE A 109 -26.21 13.06 2.77
C ILE A 109 -24.84 13.68 2.48
N PRO A 110 -24.58 14.94 2.91
CA PRO A 110 -23.27 15.55 2.78
C PRO A 110 -22.18 14.69 3.45
N VAL A 111 -21.04 14.52 2.79
CA VAL A 111 -19.91 13.71 3.32
C VAL A 111 -19.41 14.18 4.69
N ASN A 112 -19.54 15.48 4.97
CA ASN A 112 -19.19 16.09 6.27
C ASN A 112 -20.08 15.63 7.43
N LEU A 113 -21.22 15.00 7.14
CA LEU A 113 -22.12 14.43 8.15
C LEU A 113 -21.97 12.91 8.27
N ILE A 114 -21.07 12.30 7.51
CA ILE A 114 -20.82 10.86 7.53
C ILE A 114 -19.54 10.61 8.32
N TYR A 115 -19.70 9.84 9.39
CA TYR A 115 -18.63 9.43 10.29
C TYR A 115 -18.29 7.96 10.05
N LEU A 116 -17.08 7.61 10.45
CA LEU A 116 -16.62 6.23 10.49
C LEU A 116 -15.73 5.95 11.70
N SER A 117 -15.61 4.67 12.04
CA SER A 117 -14.58 4.15 12.95
C SER A 117 -13.45 3.57 12.11
N ARG A 118 -12.25 4.13 12.25
CA ARG A 118 -11.08 3.72 11.47
C ARG A 118 -10.58 2.32 11.87
N ILE A 119 -10.58 1.99 13.16
CA ILE A 119 -10.23 0.66 13.68
C ILE A 119 -11.23 -0.38 13.18
N ALA A 120 -12.54 -0.09 13.26
CA ALA A 120 -13.55 -1.03 12.75
C ALA A 120 -13.41 -1.24 11.23
N LEU A 121 -13.05 -0.20 10.48
CA LEU A 121 -12.72 -0.32 9.05
C LEU A 121 -11.52 -1.24 8.82
N GLY A 122 -10.46 -1.11 9.62
CA GLY A 122 -9.28 -1.98 9.56
C GLY A 122 -9.60 -3.44 9.85
N GLU A 123 -10.32 -3.70 10.95
CA GLU A 123 -10.77 -5.05 11.31
C GLU A 123 -11.66 -5.66 10.21
N TRP A 124 -12.55 -4.85 9.63
CA TRP A 124 -13.42 -5.30 8.56
C TRP A 124 -12.66 -5.65 7.27
N ALA A 125 -11.62 -4.90 6.92
CA ALA A 125 -10.71 -5.24 5.81
C ALA A 125 -9.95 -6.55 6.07
N LEU A 126 -9.38 -6.73 7.27
CA LEU A 126 -8.68 -7.96 7.63
C LEU A 126 -9.60 -9.18 7.58
N ASN A 127 -10.86 -9.04 8.03
CA ASN A 127 -11.87 -10.10 7.95
C ASN A 127 -12.24 -10.48 6.50
N ALA A 128 -12.02 -9.59 5.54
CA ALA A 128 -12.14 -9.85 4.11
C ALA A 128 -10.88 -10.48 3.49
N GLY A 129 -9.81 -10.67 4.27
CA GLY A 129 -8.50 -11.09 3.75
C GLY A 129 -7.78 -10.00 2.94
N ILE A 130 -8.19 -8.74 3.11
CA ILE A 130 -7.59 -7.56 2.48
C ILE A 130 -6.63 -6.92 3.48
N GLU A 131 -5.43 -6.55 3.03
CA GLU A 131 -4.46 -5.85 3.86
C GLU A 131 -4.73 -4.33 3.80
N PRO A 132 -5.27 -3.71 4.86
CA PRO A 132 -5.52 -2.27 4.83
C PRO A 132 -4.21 -1.47 4.97
N PRO A 133 -4.18 -0.22 4.48
CA PRO A 133 -3.07 0.71 4.74
C PRO A 133 -2.71 0.78 6.23
N THR A 134 -1.41 0.82 6.53
CA THR A 134 -0.85 0.93 7.88
C THR A 134 -1.53 2.01 8.72
N TYR A 135 -1.84 3.16 8.12
CA TYR A 135 -2.56 4.25 8.79
C TYR A 135 -3.90 3.80 9.41
N ILE A 136 -4.63 2.90 8.76
CA ILE A 136 -5.92 2.40 9.26
C ILE A 136 -5.73 1.46 10.45
N LEU A 137 -4.63 0.71 10.47
CA LEU A 137 -4.30 -0.23 11.55
C LEU A 137 -3.72 0.46 12.79
N GLU A 138 -2.98 1.56 12.62
CA GLU A 138 -2.33 2.24 13.73
C GLU A 138 -3.25 3.25 14.43
N GLY A 139 -3.70 2.91 15.64
CA GLY A 139 -4.37 3.83 16.56
C GLY A 139 -3.66 5.19 16.65
N SER A 140 -4.41 6.30 16.65
CA SER A 140 -3.90 7.68 16.79
C SER A 140 -3.19 7.91 18.13
N SER A 141 -3.50 7.10 19.15
CA SER A 141 -2.76 6.98 20.40
C SER A 141 -1.39 6.31 20.24
N ALA A 142 -1.23 5.44 19.24
CA ALA A 142 0.07 4.85 18.89
C ALA A 142 1.03 5.90 18.38
N LYS A 143 0.60 6.99 17.71
CA LYS A 143 1.53 8.09 17.32
C LYS A 143 1.97 8.99 18.48
N ARG A 144 1.19 9.13 19.57
CA ARG A 144 1.64 9.86 20.77
C ARG A 144 2.56 9.02 21.65
N ALA A 145 2.44 7.69 21.62
CA ALA A 145 3.35 6.78 22.32
C ALA A 145 4.58 6.38 21.47
N LYS A 146 4.43 6.12 20.17
CA LYS A 146 5.50 5.79 19.21
C LYS A 146 6.37 6.99 18.83
N LYS A 147 6.02 8.24 19.16
CA LYS A 147 7.01 9.33 19.05
C LYS A 147 8.23 9.11 19.97
N ASN A 148 8.13 8.21 20.94
CA ASN A 148 9.23 7.81 21.83
C ASN A 148 9.76 6.39 21.57
N GLU A 149 9.15 5.64 20.64
CA GLU A 149 9.73 4.40 20.12
C GLU A 149 9.97 4.63 18.65
N GLU A 150 11.17 5.14 18.35
CA GLU A 150 11.75 5.08 17.02
C GLU A 150 11.53 3.67 16.48
N GLU A 151 10.56 3.50 15.57
CA GLU A 151 10.77 2.55 14.49
C GLU A 151 12.18 2.86 13.99
N PRO A 152 13.08 1.87 13.91
CA PRO A 152 14.47 2.15 13.59
C PRO A 152 14.48 2.68 12.16
N THR A 153 14.40 4.00 12.03
CA THR A 153 14.70 4.72 10.80
C THR A 153 16.07 4.24 10.43
N LEU A 154 16.16 3.58 9.27
CA LEU A 154 17.43 3.14 8.71
C LEU A 154 18.39 4.32 8.85
N LYS A 155 19.48 4.14 9.60
CA LYS A 155 20.44 5.23 9.82
C LYS A 155 20.87 5.75 8.45
N GLU A 156 21.24 7.03 8.30
CA GLU A 156 21.62 7.59 6.98
C GLU A 156 22.61 6.70 6.19
N ASN A 157 23.53 6.02 6.91
CA ASN A 157 24.45 5.04 6.35
C ASN A 157 23.76 3.79 5.77
N GLU A 158 22.69 3.31 6.39
CA GLU A 158 21.87 2.20 5.93
C GLU A 158 21.04 2.62 4.72
N LEU A 159 20.44 3.81 4.73
CA LEU A 159 19.75 4.37 3.56
C LEU A 159 20.70 4.51 2.37
N ALA A 160 21.89 5.08 2.58
CA ALA A 160 22.92 5.18 1.55
C ALA A 160 23.40 3.81 1.05
N THR A 161 23.29 2.76 1.88
CA THR A 161 23.60 1.38 1.49
C THR A 161 22.48 0.78 0.65
N VAL A 162 21.22 0.99 1.04
CA VAL A 162 20.04 0.57 0.26
C VAL A 162 20.04 1.24 -1.12
N SER A 163 20.24 2.55 -1.21
CA SER A 163 20.33 3.25 -2.49
C SER A 163 21.44 2.69 -3.40
N ARG A 164 22.59 2.32 -2.83
CA ARG A 164 23.68 1.68 -3.58
C ARG A 164 23.29 0.30 -4.11
N ILE A 165 22.62 -0.51 -3.30
CA ILE A 165 22.12 -1.83 -3.71
C ILE A 165 21.10 -1.67 -4.85
N THR A 166 20.13 -0.77 -4.69
CA THR A 166 19.08 -0.52 -5.68
C THR A 166 19.66 -0.07 -7.01
N ASN A 167 20.59 0.88 -7.00
CA ASN A 167 21.24 1.35 -8.22
C ASN A 167 22.05 0.23 -8.91
N GLY A 168 22.79 -0.57 -8.14
CA GLY A 168 23.54 -1.71 -8.69
C GLY A 168 22.63 -2.78 -9.33
N LEU A 169 21.46 -3.05 -8.74
CA LEU A 169 20.47 -3.95 -9.32
C LEU A 169 19.86 -3.36 -10.61
N PHE A 170 19.61 -2.06 -10.65
CA PHE A 170 19.09 -1.39 -11.84
C PHE A 170 20.08 -1.42 -13.00
N ASP A 171 21.36 -1.18 -12.71
CA ASP A 171 22.44 -1.29 -13.70
C ASP A 171 22.62 -2.74 -14.19
N LEU A 172 22.42 -3.72 -13.31
CA LEU A 172 22.41 -5.14 -13.68
C LEU A 172 21.29 -5.46 -14.66
N ILE A 173 20.07 -4.98 -14.40
CA ILE A 173 18.91 -5.15 -15.29
C ILE A 173 19.21 -4.54 -16.67
N LYS A 174 19.74 -3.31 -16.72
CA LYS A 174 20.14 -2.66 -17.97
C LYS A 174 21.21 -3.46 -18.72
N ALA A 175 22.20 -3.98 -18.02
CA ALA A 175 23.28 -4.74 -18.63
C ALA A 175 22.79 -6.09 -19.20
N ILE A 176 21.84 -6.74 -18.52
CA ILE A 176 21.18 -7.96 -19.00
C ILE A 176 20.35 -7.64 -20.24
N ASP A 177 19.50 -6.61 -20.20
CA ASP A 177 18.67 -6.18 -21.32
C ASP A 177 19.53 -5.88 -22.56
N LYS A 178 20.58 -5.06 -22.39
CA LYS A 178 21.57 -4.77 -23.44
C LYS A 178 22.20 -6.05 -24.02
N SER A 179 22.54 -7.01 -23.16
CA SER A 179 23.13 -8.29 -23.58
C SER A 179 22.14 -9.17 -24.38
N HIS A 180 20.83 -8.98 -24.19
CA HIS A 180 19.79 -9.66 -24.96
C HIS A 180 19.45 -8.94 -26.29
N SER A 181 19.56 -7.62 -26.33
CA SER A 181 19.22 -6.81 -27.50
C SER A 181 20.35 -6.69 -28.53
N GLU A 182 21.62 -6.74 -28.10
CA GLU A 182 22.77 -6.55 -29.00
C GLU A 182 23.25 -7.88 -29.61
N VAL A 183 23.55 -7.88 -30.91
CA VAL A 183 24.14 -9.04 -31.60
C VAL A 183 25.63 -9.14 -31.20
N PRO A 184 26.09 -10.23 -30.56
CA PRO A 184 27.47 -10.32 -30.09
C PRO A 184 28.44 -10.40 -31.27
N LEU A 185 29.32 -9.40 -31.38
CA LEU A 185 30.24 -9.21 -32.51
C LEU A 185 31.55 -9.99 -32.33
N THR A 186 31.98 -10.23 -31.09
CA THR A 186 33.24 -10.93 -30.77
C THR A 186 33.02 -12.26 -30.03
N LYS A 187 34.05 -13.11 -30.01
CA LYS A 187 34.05 -14.35 -29.20
C LYS A 187 33.92 -14.04 -27.70
N GLN A 188 34.55 -12.97 -27.25
CA GLN A 188 34.47 -12.50 -25.86
C GLN A 188 33.05 -12.08 -25.48
N ASP A 189 32.32 -11.40 -26.38
CA ASP A 189 30.92 -11.04 -26.15
C ASP A 189 30.02 -12.27 -26.05
N LYS A 190 30.27 -13.28 -26.88
CA LYS A 190 29.53 -14.56 -26.84
C LYS A 190 29.78 -15.33 -25.55
N ASP A 191 31.02 -15.35 -25.07
CA ASP A 191 31.38 -16.02 -23.82
C ASP A 191 30.76 -15.27 -22.62
N ARG A 192 30.81 -13.94 -22.61
CA ARG A 192 30.15 -13.10 -21.60
C ARG A 192 28.63 -13.32 -21.57
N LEU A 193 27.97 -13.32 -22.73
CA LEU A 193 26.53 -13.57 -22.83
C LEU A 193 26.15 -14.96 -22.29
N ARG A 194 27.01 -15.96 -22.51
CA ARG A 194 26.79 -17.32 -22.00
C ARG A 194 26.84 -17.35 -20.48
N GLU A 195 27.81 -16.69 -19.85
CA GLU A 195 27.90 -16.62 -18.38
C GLU A 195 26.73 -15.85 -17.77
N ILE A 196 26.29 -14.74 -18.38
CA ILE A 196 25.09 -14.01 -17.95
C ILE A 196 23.85 -14.92 -17.98
N LYS A 197 23.62 -15.63 -19.10
CA LYS A 197 22.50 -16.58 -19.24
C LYS A 197 22.56 -17.70 -18.21
N ARG A 198 23.76 -18.22 -17.93
CA ARG A 198 23.98 -19.26 -16.93
C ARG A 198 23.67 -18.76 -15.52
N GLY A 199 24.14 -17.57 -15.16
CA GLY A 199 23.87 -16.94 -13.87
C GLY A 199 22.37 -16.68 -13.66
N LEU A 200 21.67 -16.19 -14.68
CA LEU A 200 20.22 -16.02 -14.66
C LEU A 200 19.46 -17.34 -14.50
N ALA A 201 19.87 -18.38 -15.22
CA ALA A 201 19.26 -19.71 -15.08
C ALA A 201 19.41 -20.26 -13.65
N LEU A 202 20.56 -20.04 -13.01
CA LEU A 202 20.80 -20.44 -11.62
C LEU A 202 19.95 -19.64 -10.63
N LEU A 203 19.68 -18.35 -10.88
CA LEU A 203 18.82 -17.53 -10.03
C LEU A 203 17.34 -17.90 -10.17
N ASN A 204 16.89 -18.20 -11.40
CA ASN A 204 15.51 -18.59 -11.69
C ASN A 204 15.19 -20.02 -11.21
N ASN A 205 16.14 -20.95 -11.36
CA ASN A 205 16.02 -22.34 -10.95
C ASN A 205 17.15 -22.72 -9.99
N PRO A 206 17.10 -22.22 -8.74
CA PRO A 206 18.15 -22.48 -7.77
C PRO A 206 18.25 -23.98 -7.42
N PRO A 207 19.47 -24.53 -7.25
CA PRO A 207 19.67 -25.86 -6.71
C PRO A 207 18.97 -26.08 -5.37
N ARG A 208 18.47 -27.30 -5.14
CA ARG A 208 17.69 -27.66 -3.93
C ARG A 208 18.48 -27.59 -2.62
N THR A 209 19.82 -27.55 -2.65
CA THR A 209 20.68 -27.49 -1.47
C THR A 209 21.81 -26.48 -1.63
N ASN A 210 22.12 -25.76 -0.54
CA ASN A 210 23.28 -24.86 -0.41
C ASN A 210 23.45 -23.76 -1.48
N PHE A 211 22.36 -23.30 -2.11
CA PHE A 211 22.42 -22.20 -3.08
C PHE A 211 22.53 -20.84 -2.38
N ASP A 212 23.66 -20.16 -2.55
CA ASP A 212 23.86 -18.80 -2.05
C ASP A 212 23.47 -17.76 -3.11
N ARG A 213 22.18 -17.40 -3.12
CA ARG A 213 21.59 -16.42 -4.05
C ARG A 213 22.39 -15.12 -4.10
N TYR A 214 22.86 -14.61 -2.96
CA TYR A 214 23.53 -13.30 -2.89
C TYR A 214 24.90 -13.33 -3.56
N SER A 215 25.66 -14.40 -3.36
CA SER A 215 26.93 -14.62 -4.08
C SER A 215 26.70 -14.79 -5.58
N THR A 216 25.62 -15.47 -5.99
CA THR A 216 25.25 -15.61 -7.42
C THR A 216 24.88 -14.27 -8.06
N VAL A 217 24.18 -13.37 -7.34
CA VAL A 217 23.89 -12.01 -7.82
C VAL A 217 25.17 -11.20 -8.05
N ILE A 218 26.13 -11.26 -7.12
CA ILE A 218 27.42 -10.55 -7.28
C ILE A 218 28.23 -11.11 -8.45
N LEU A 219 28.26 -12.43 -8.62
CA LEU A 219 28.92 -13.07 -9.78
C LEU A 219 28.24 -12.65 -11.09
N LEU A 220 26.91 -12.67 -11.15
CA LEU A 220 26.17 -12.23 -12.33
C LEU A 220 26.46 -10.77 -12.66
N ALA A 221 26.55 -9.89 -11.67
CA ALA A 221 26.92 -8.49 -11.89
C ALA A 221 28.33 -8.35 -12.47
N LYS A 222 29.29 -9.11 -11.95
CA LYS A 222 30.65 -9.15 -12.49
C LYS A 222 30.66 -9.62 -13.95
N ASP A 223 29.94 -10.69 -14.28
CA ASP A 223 29.83 -11.21 -15.64
C ASP A 223 29.11 -10.22 -16.56
N ALA A 224 28.14 -9.46 -16.02
CA ALA A 224 27.48 -8.36 -16.69
C ALA A 224 28.31 -7.07 -16.76
N GLY A 225 29.54 -7.05 -16.25
CA GLY A 225 30.41 -5.87 -16.23
C GLY A 225 29.89 -4.72 -15.37
N VAL A 226 29.03 -5.02 -14.40
CA VAL A 226 28.44 -4.06 -13.46
C VAL A 226 29.17 -4.15 -12.13
N GLU A 227 29.68 -3.01 -11.67
CA GLU A 227 30.32 -2.92 -10.35
C GLU A 227 29.25 -2.88 -9.25
N MET A 228 28.99 -4.01 -8.61
CA MET A 228 28.19 -4.05 -7.39
C MET A 228 29.04 -3.55 -6.22
N ARG A 229 28.76 -2.33 -5.74
CA ARG A 229 29.41 -1.71 -4.57
C ARG A 229 28.86 -2.23 -3.24
N CYS A 230 28.57 -3.52 -3.16
CA CYS A 230 28.10 -4.20 -1.96
C CYS A 230 28.58 -5.65 -1.96
N ASP A 231 28.91 -6.17 -0.78
CA ASP A 231 29.35 -7.56 -0.63
C ASP A 231 28.15 -8.51 -0.40
N PRO A 232 28.32 -9.84 -0.58
CA PRO A 232 27.24 -10.81 -0.37
C PRO A 232 26.63 -10.77 1.04
N LYS A 233 27.42 -10.38 2.07
CA LYS A 233 26.94 -10.28 3.46
C LYS A 233 26.00 -9.10 3.64
N THR A 234 26.28 -8.00 2.97
CA THR A 234 25.47 -6.77 2.96
C THR A 234 24.15 -7.03 2.24
N LEU A 235 24.19 -7.65 1.05
CA LEU A 235 22.97 -8.07 0.36
C LEU A 235 22.12 -9.01 1.22
N ARG A 236 22.76 -9.99 1.88
CA ARG A 236 22.06 -10.89 2.80
C ARG A 236 21.41 -10.16 3.98
N ARG A 237 22.08 -9.15 4.53
CA ARG A 237 21.56 -8.36 5.65
C ARG A 237 20.29 -7.58 5.28
N TYR A 238 20.25 -7.00 4.08
CA TYR A 238 19.15 -6.11 3.67
C TYR A 238 18.05 -6.78 2.85
N MET A 239 18.33 -7.92 2.21
CA MET A 239 17.37 -8.58 1.30
C MET A 239 16.89 -9.95 1.81
N ARG A 240 17.33 -10.41 2.99
CA ARG A 240 16.75 -11.60 3.62
C ARG A 240 15.49 -11.16 4.38
N PRO A 241 14.32 -11.83 4.18
CA PRO A 241 13.18 -11.58 5.04
C PRO A 241 13.61 -11.86 6.49
N LYS A 242 13.30 -10.95 7.41
CA LYS A 242 13.41 -11.26 8.84
C LYS A 242 12.46 -12.45 9.08
N SER A 243 13.02 -13.63 9.31
CA SER A 243 12.23 -14.68 9.95
C SER A 243 11.79 -14.12 11.29
N ASN A 244 10.52 -14.29 11.63
CA ASN A 244 10.11 -14.20 13.03
C ASN A 244 10.86 -15.29 13.77
N ASP A 245 12.06 -14.97 14.25
CA ASP A 245 12.76 -15.74 15.26
C ASP A 245 12.03 -15.44 16.58
N ASN A 246 10.88 -16.11 16.75
CA ASN A 246 10.28 -16.41 18.03
C ASN A 246 10.31 -17.93 18.16
N ASP A 247 11.45 -18.45 18.61
CA ASP A 247 11.48 -19.49 19.62
C ASP A 247 11.44 -18.80 21.00
#